data_AF-A0A818D287-F1
#
_entry.id   AF-A0A818D287-F1
#
_cell.length_a   1.000
_cell.length_b   1.000
_cell.length_c   1.000
_cell.angle_alpha   90.00
_cell.angle_beta   90.00
_cell.angle_gamma   90.00
#
_symmetry.space_group_name_H-M   'P 1'
#
loop_
_entity.id
_entity.type
_entity.pdbx_description
1 polymer ?
#
loop_
_entity_poly.entity_id
_entity_poly.type
_entity_poly.pdbx_seq_one_letter_code
_entity_poly.pdbx_strand_id
1 'polypeptide(L)'
;NDHSVGFLPNNITSDKLFQRVFGHHIFDVQRAEQDDTYITKHGSHHDGKVHYEFNYRNYCLQICERHAQTNDIFELIPPKCFEDEQAEIFVSNYSHWWNDKTKIVEFRPVHFQHENFLHDIHYILAIKKGFIRTNNTENRHYLINRSSSFFKNLFTKYFIRLDSEPYVYMLAKNGIINIHLSRLGIAFKYTVHNTIQQHHGNIPICMSMTINVSPTDSPTGWLYLALLHAITSHCLPDQYTGMTGMERSFELLNSTVSWSDQPFDPIESGIIELFLRFETFETNLLASSYDDLDEELTAWLKNAKMIAPIVERFRMLYNQLCFILTFFCLE
;
A
#
# COMPACT_ATOMS: atom_id res chain seq x y z
N ASN A 1 29.05 -35.86 23.81
CA ASN A 1 28.40 -35.78 22.48
C ASN A 1 28.16 -34.32 22.18
N ASP A 2 29.16 -33.69 21.57
CA ASP A 2 29.30 -32.25 21.41
C ASP A 2 28.73 -31.84 20.04
N HIS A 3 27.41 -31.60 20.00
CA HIS A 3 26.68 -31.10 18.83
C HIS A 3 26.44 -29.59 18.94
N SER A 4 27.45 -28.83 19.37
CA SER A 4 27.29 -27.39 19.64
C SER A 4 27.35 -26.58 18.34
N VAL A 5 26.20 -26.47 17.66
CA VAL A 5 25.95 -25.28 16.85
C VAL A 5 25.37 -24.21 17.79
N GLY A 6 25.91 -22.99 17.72
CA GLY A 6 25.41 -21.83 18.46
C GLY A 6 24.64 -20.85 17.58
N PHE A 7 24.90 -20.84 16.27
CA PHE A 7 24.33 -19.89 15.31
C PHE A 7 24.18 -20.51 13.92
N LEU A 8 23.30 -19.92 13.10
CA LEU A 8 23.13 -20.33 11.70
C LEU A 8 24.39 -20.06 10.86
N PRO A 9 24.74 -20.97 9.93
CA PRO A 9 25.86 -20.79 9.02
C PRO A 9 25.60 -19.71 7.95
N ASN A 10 26.68 -19.17 7.38
CA ASN A 10 26.61 -18.04 6.44
C ASN A 10 25.85 -18.33 5.14
N ASN A 11 25.83 -19.58 4.67
CA ASN A 11 25.05 -19.99 3.50
C ASN A 11 23.54 -19.81 3.71
N ILE A 12 23.06 -19.83 4.95
CA ILE A 12 21.65 -19.59 5.31
C ILE A 12 21.43 -18.10 5.56
N THR A 13 22.27 -17.44 6.37
CA THR A 13 22.07 -16.03 6.74
C THR A 13 22.33 -15.05 5.58
N SER A 14 23.10 -15.46 4.57
CA SER A 14 23.32 -14.68 3.35
C SER A 14 22.27 -14.94 2.26
N ASP A 15 21.38 -15.91 2.46
CA ASP A 15 20.33 -16.22 1.49
C ASP A 15 19.30 -15.08 1.42
N LYS A 16 18.89 -14.71 0.20
CA LYS A 16 17.93 -13.62 -0.03
C LYS A 16 16.59 -13.86 0.65
N LEU A 17 16.15 -15.12 0.72
CA LEU A 17 14.89 -15.49 1.39
C LEU A 17 14.99 -15.28 2.90
N PHE A 18 16.12 -15.65 3.50
CA PHE A 18 16.37 -15.41 4.92
C PHE A 18 16.43 -13.92 5.22
N GLN A 19 17.27 -13.17 4.51
CA GLN A 19 17.46 -11.73 4.72
C GLN A 19 16.17 -10.94 4.53
N ARG A 20 15.33 -11.33 3.56
CA ARG A 20 14.05 -10.69 3.31
C ARG A 20 13.12 -10.72 4.53
N VAL A 21 13.02 -11.88 5.19
CA VAL A 21 12.06 -12.08 6.28
C VAL A 21 12.69 -11.76 7.64
N PHE A 22 13.85 -12.33 7.91
CA PHE A 22 14.52 -12.28 9.21
C PHE A 22 15.54 -11.14 9.31
N GLY A 23 15.96 -10.54 8.19
CA GLY A 23 16.95 -9.47 8.18
C GLY A 23 18.26 -9.92 8.82
N HIS A 24 18.65 -9.22 9.89
CA HIS A 24 19.84 -9.50 10.68
C HIS A 24 19.53 -10.28 11.98
N HIS A 25 18.34 -10.88 12.08
CA HIS A 25 17.96 -11.63 13.27
C HIS A 25 18.87 -12.85 13.47
N ILE A 26 19.34 -13.01 14.71
CA ILE A 26 20.26 -14.07 15.09
C ILE A 26 19.47 -15.17 15.79
N PHE A 27 19.50 -16.37 15.23
CA PHE A 27 18.89 -17.56 15.83
C PHE A 27 19.95 -18.43 16.51
N ASP A 28 19.70 -18.79 17.77
CA ASP A 28 20.41 -19.89 18.41
C ASP A 28 19.79 -21.22 17.99
N VAL A 29 20.59 -22.05 17.33
CA VAL A 29 20.14 -23.27 16.66
C VAL A 29 20.96 -24.47 17.06
N GLN A 30 20.36 -25.66 16.99
CA GLN A 30 21.04 -26.94 17.05
C GLN A 30 20.95 -27.63 15.68
N ARG A 31 21.96 -28.41 15.32
CA ARG A 31 21.95 -29.18 14.07
C ARG A 31 21.21 -30.50 14.26
N ALA A 32 20.41 -30.90 13.29
CA ALA A 32 19.80 -32.24 13.26
C ALA A 32 20.86 -33.31 12.88
N GLU A 33 20.63 -34.57 13.28
CA GLU A 33 21.65 -35.64 13.18
C GLU A 33 22.02 -36.06 11.75
N GLN A 34 21.15 -35.86 10.75
CA GLN A 34 21.33 -36.44 9.41
C GLN A 34 21.31 -35.48 8.22
N ASP A 35 21.11 -34.17 8.43
CA ASP A 35 20.94 -33.22 7.33
C ASP A 35 21.56 -31.86 7.63
N ASP A 36 21.78 -31.03 6.60
CA ASP A 36 22.06 -29.58 6.73
C ASP A 36 20.80 -28.83 7.18
N THR A 37 20.22 -29.34 8.25
CA THR A 37 19.01 -28.88 8.92
C THR A 37 19.39 -28.33 10.29
N TYR A 38 18.93 -27.12 10.56
CA TYR A 38 19.16 -26.38 11.80
C TYR A 38 17.83 -26.01 12.43
N ILE A 39 17.67 -26.29 13.73
CA ILE A 39 16.42 -26.07 14.46
C ILE A 39 16.68 -25.08 15.59
N THR A 40 15.82 -24.08 15.75
CA THR A 40 15.94 -23.10 16.85
C THR A 40 15.80 -23.75 18.22
N LYS A 41 16.75 -23.51 19.12
CA LYS A 41 16.74 -24.04 20.50
C LYS A 41 15.61 -23.46 21.33
N HIS A 42 15.35 -22.17 21.14
CA HIS A 42 14.32 -21.44 21.86
C HIS A 42 13.14 -21.14 20.95
N GLY A 43 11.95 -21.17 21.51
CA GLY A 43 10.77 -20.67 20.83
C GLY A 43 10.90 -19.16 20.60
N SER A 44 10.50 -18.73 19.42
CA SER A 44 10.50 -17.32 19.00
C SER A 44 9.15 -16.65 19.29
N HIS A 45 9.14 -15.31 19.24
CA HIS A 45 8.01 -14.43 19.55
C HIS A 45 7.57 -14.44 21.02
N HIS A 46 6.71 -13.49 21.41
CA HIS A 46 6.27 -13.28 22.80
C HIS A 46 5.68 -14.52 23.48
N ASP A 47 5.19 -15.46 22.69
CA ASP A 47 4.56 -16.68 23.16
C ASP A 47 5.54 -17.85 23.37
N GLY A 48 6.76 -17.78 22.83
CA GLY A 48 7.79 -18.83 22.98
C GLY A 48 7.38 -20.21 22.44
N LYS A 49 6.36 -20.28 21.59
CA LYS A 49 5.73 -21.54 21.11
C LYS A 49 6.11 -21.94 19.69
N VAL A 50 6.90 -21.11 19.01
CA VAL A 50 7.18 -21.27 17.58
C VAL A 50 8.65 -21.55 17.38
N HIS A 51 8.95 -22.68 16.75
CA HIS A 51 10.32 -23.06 16.38
C HIS A 51 10.51 -22.94 14.87
N TYR A 52 11.69 -22.51 14.45
CA TYR A 52 12.08 -22.47 13.04
C TYR A 52 13.05 -23.59 12.72
N GLU A 53 12.87 -24.18 11.55
CA GLU A 53 13.72 -25.19 10.95
C GLU A 53 14.25 -24.64 9.63
N PHE A 54 15.57 -24.60 9.49
CA PHE A 54 16.26 -24.11 8.30
C PHE A 54 16.96 -25.29 7.66
N ASN A 55 16.61 -25.60 6.42
CA ASN A 55 17.09 -26.77 5.71
C ASN A 55 17.70 -26.32 4.39
N TYR A 56 19.01 -26.51 4.24
CA TYR A 56 19.74 -26.11 3.05
C TYR A 56 20.05 -27.33 2.18
N ARG A 57 19.30 -27.53 1.09
CA ARG A 57 19.47 -28.66 0.17
C ARG A 57 19.49 -28.19 -1.27
N ASN A 58 20.33 -28.82 -2.10
CA ASN A 58 20.42 -28.52 -3.54
C ASN A 58 20.59 -27.02 -3.84
N TYR A 59 21.39 -26.31 -3.04
CA TYR A 59 21.60 -24.86 -3.13
C TYR A 59 20.33 -24.01 -2.94
N CYS A 60 19.30 -24.57 -2.30
CA CYS A 60 18.04 -23.90 -1.99
C CYS A 60 17.80 -23.95 -0.48
N LEU A 61 17.50 -22.78 0.10
CA LEU A 61 17.07 -22.67 1.48
C LEU A 61 15.57 -22.94 1.59
N GLN A 62 15.20 -23.91 2.41
CA GLN A 62 13.83 -24.14 2.87
C GLN A 62 13.73 -23.71 4.33
N ILE A 63 12.67 -22.96 4.65
CA ILE A 63 12.40 -22.47 6.00
C ILE A 63 11.02 -22.94 6.41
N CYS A 64 10.96 -23.68 7.51
CA CYS A 64 9.73 -24.18 8.09
C CYS A 64 9.54 -23.58 9.49
N GLU A 65 8.29 -23.30 9.83
CA GLU A 65 7.85 -22.85 11.14
C GLU A 65 6.96 -23.94 11.75
N ARG A 66 7.25 -24.31 13.00
CA ARG A 66 6.51 -25.34 13.73
C ARG A 66 5.89 -24.74 14.99
N HIS A 67 4.59 -24.90 15.12
CA HIS A 67 3.83 -24.49 16.30
C HIS A 67 3.76 -25.63 17.30
N ALA A 68 4.35 -25.45 18.48
CA ALA A 68 4.42 -26.49 19.51
C ALA A 68 3.04 -26.93 20.03
N GLN A 69 2.05 -26.03 20.03
CA GLN A 69 0.72 -26.30 20.59
C GLN A 69 -0.24 -26.99 19.61
N THR A 70 -0.31 -26.50 18.37
CA THR A 70 -1.23 -27.03 17.37
C THR A 70 -0.62 -28.14 16.52
N ASN A 71 0.71 -28.29 16.59
CA ASN A 71 1.52 -29.11 15.70
C ASN A 71 1.32 -28.75 14.21
N ASP A 72 0.90 -27.51 13.94
CA ASP A 72 0.85 -26.99 12.58
C ASP A 72 2.25 -26.63 12.10
N ILE A 73 2.48 -26.87 10.81
CA ILE A 73 3.74 -26.60 10.14
C ILE A 73 3.43 -25.63 9.00
N PHE A 74 4.20 -24.54 8.95
CA PHE A 74 4.14 -23.57 7.89
C PHE A 74 5.46 -23.55 7.11
N GLU A 75 5.40 -23.69 5.80
CA GLU A 75 6.56 -23.58 4.91
C GLU A 75 6.60 -22.17 4.30
N LEU A 76 7.75 -21.51 4.36
CA LEU A 76 7.93 -20.20 3.73
C LEU A 76 8.04 -20.38 2.21
N ILE A 77 7.09 -19.78 1.49
CA ILE A 77 7.10 -19.76 0.02
C ILE A 77 7.98 -18.61 -0.48
N PRO A 78 8.94 -18.88 -1.38
CA PRO A 78 9.74 -17.84 -2.02
C PRO A 78 8.88 -16.81 -2.79
N PRO A 79 9.21 -15.51 -2.74
CA PRO A 79 8.42 -14.46 -3.40
C PRO A 79 8.29 -14.66 -4.92
N LYS A 80 9.31 -15.26 -5.55
CA LYS A 80 9.31 -15.65 -6.97
C LYS A 80 8.14 -16.54 -7.40
N CYS A 81 7.50 -17.24 -6.46
CA CYS A 81 6.31 -18.05 -6.77
C CYS A 81 5.05 -17.19 -6.98
N PHE A 82 5.07 -15.93 -6.56
CA PHE A 82 3.98 -14.96 -6.73
C PHE A 82 4.35 -13.79 -7.66
N GLU A 83 5.61 -13.71 -8.08
CA GLU A 83 6.06 -12.78 -9.13
C GLU A 83 5.19 -12.99 -10.38
N ASP A 84 4.78 -11.87 -10.99
CA ASP A 84 3.84 -11.77 -12.10
C ASP A 84 2.39 -12.23 -11.85
N GLU A 85 2.15 -13.15 -10.90
CA GLU A 85 0.79 -13.64 -10.58
C GLU A 85 -0.01 -12.68 -9.68
N GLN A 86 0.65 -12.02 -8.73
CA GLN A 86 0.02 -11.16 -7.73
C GLN A 86 0.42 -9.69 -7.89
N ALA A 87 -0.38 -8.78 -7.32
CA ALA A 87 0.00 -7.37 -7.29
C ALA A 87 1.25 -7.18 -6.43
N GLU A 88 2.08 -6.20 -6.80
CA GLU A 88 3.40 -5.97 -6.22
C GLU A 88 3.34 -5.83 -4.69
N ILE A 89 2.33 -5.12 -4.16
CA ILE A 89 2.13 -4.94 -2.71
C ILE A 89 2.02 -6.26 -1.93
N PHE A 90 1.40 -7.30 -2.51
CA PHE A 90 1.29 -8.60 -1.85
C PHE A 90 2.63 -9.35 -1.84
N VAL A 91 3.47 -9.10 -2.83
CA VAL A 91 4.80 -9.71 -2.93
C VAL A 91 5.80 -8.96 -2.05
N SER A 92 5.79 -7.62 -2.08
CA SER A 92 6.79 -6.75 -1.45
C SER A 92 6.57 -6.56 0.05
N ASN A 93 5.33 -6.42 0.50
CA ASN A 93 5.02 -6.12 1.91
C ASN A 93 4.74 -7.36 2.75
N TYR A 94 4.58 -8.53 2.13
CA TYR A 94 4.25 -9.77 2.84
C TYR A 94 5.26 -10.90 2.60
N SER A 95 5.40 -11.72 3.63
CA SER A 95 5.96 -13.07 3.58
C SER A 95 4.82 -14.08 3.47
N HIS A 96 5.07 -15.21 2.80
CA HIS A 96 4.02 -16.16 2.39
C HIS A 96 4.22 -17.51 3.07
N TRP A 97 3.29 -17.90 3.93
CA TRP A 97 3.45 -19.07 4.80
C TRP A 97 2.40 -20.13 4.47
N TRP A 98 2.82 -21.23 3.86
CA TRP A 98 1.96 -22.33 3.45
C TRP A 98 1.75 -23.35 4.55
N ASN A 99 0.49 -23.66 4.86
CA ASN A 99 0.13 -24.74 5.76
C ASN A 99 -0.47 -25.92 4.98
N ASP A 100 0.23 -27.05 4.96
CA ASP A 100 -0.20 -28.22 4.19
C ASP A 100 -1.50 -28.85 4.71
N LYS A 101 -1.75 -28.77 6.03
CA LYS A 101 -2.94 -29.36 6.65
C LYS A 101 -4.20 -28.56 6.34
N THR A 102 -4.13 -27.24 6.45
CA THR A 102 -5.29 -26.35 6.18
C THR A 102 -5.43 -26.01 4.70
N LYS A 103 -4.37 -26.22 3.91
CA LYS A 103 -4.26 -25.82 2.50
C LYS A 103 -4.46 -24.31 2.30
N ILE A 104 -3.92 -23.51 3.22
CA ILE A 104 -3.98 -22.05 3.21
C ILE A 104 -2.57 -21.47 3.18
N VAL A 105 -2.36 -20.41 2.41
CA VAL A 105 -1.19 -19.55 2.51
C VAL A 105 -1.56 -18.29 3.27
N GLU A 106 -0.79 -17.97 4.30
CA GLU A 106 -0.92 -16.75 5.09
C GLU A 106 0.02 -15.66 4.58
N PHE A 107 -0.50 -14.46 4.38
CA PHE A 107 0.28 -13.27 4.01
C PHE A 107 0.58 -12.52 5.30
N ARG A 108 1.75 -12.79 5.86
CA ARG A 108 2.22 -12.16 7.09
C ARG A 108 3.09 -10.96 6.74
N PRO A 109 3.21 -9.93 7.58
CA PRO A 109 4.18 -8.85 7.36
C PRO A 109 5.54 -9.39 6.94
N VAL A 110 6.20 -8.72 5.98
CA VAL A 110 7.48 -9.20 5.44
C VAL A 110 8.55 -9.29 6.53
N HIS A 111 8.57 -8.36 7.48
CA HIS A 111 9.57 -8.31 8.53
C HIS A 111 9.17 -9.12 9.76
N PHE A 112 10.05 -10.03 10.15
CA PHE A 112 9.90 -10.92 11.31
C PHE A 112 9.63 -10.19 12.64
N GLN A 113 10.14 -8.97 12.81
CA GLN A 113 10.00 -8.19 14.05
C GLN A 113 8.65 -7.45 14.17
N HIS A 114 7.80 -7.51 13.14
CA HIS A 114 6.51 -6.84 13.16
C HIS A 114 5.59 -7.44 14.23
N GLU A 115 4.87 -6.61 14.99
CA GLU A 115 4.01 -7.06 16.12
C GLU A 115 2.95 -8.08 15.67
N ASN A 116 2.34 -7.80 14.51
CA ASN A 116 1.35 -8.66 13.85
C ASN A 116 1.98 -9.72 12.92
N PHE A 117 3.24 -10.13 13.14
CA PHE A 117 3.84 -11.17 12.30
C PHE A 117 3.08 -12.50 12.43
N LEU A 118 2.74 -12.92 13.65
CA LEU A 118 1.99 -14.16 13.93
C LEU A 118 0.49 -13.94 14.21
N HIS A 119 0.08 -12.69 14.47
CA HIS A 119 -1.26 -12.33 14.91
C HIS A 119 -1.92 -11.43 13.87
N ASP A 120 -3.25 -11.38 13.87
CA ASP A 120 -4.04 -10.50 12.98
C ASP A 120 -3.67 -10.61 11.48
N ILE A 121 -3.53 -11.85 11.01
CA ILE A 121 -3.18 -12.12 9.62
C ILE A 121 -4.33 -11.67 8.72
N HIS A 122 -4.12 -10.57 8.01
CA HIS A 122 -5.18 -9.89 7.26
C HIS A 122 -5.57 -10.61 5.97
N TYR A 123 -4.59 -11.11 5.19
CA TYR A 123 -4.84 -11.76 3.89
C TYR A 123 -4.48 -13.23 3.93
N ILE A 124 -5.33 -14.06 3.33
CA ILE A 124 -5.10 -15.50 3.19
C ILE A 124 -5.49 -15.99 1.80
N LEU A 125 -4.70 -16.90 1.23
CA LEU A 125 -4.99 -17.61 -0.02
C LEU A 125 -5.45 -19.03 0.29
N ALA A 126 -6.68 -19.36 -0.09
CA ALA A 126 -7.17 -20.73 -0.01
C ALA A 126 -6.82 -21.48 -1.30
N ILE A 127 -5.76 -22.31 -1.29
CA ILE A 127 -5.25 -22.96 -2.50
C ILE A 127 -6.31 -23.81 -3.20
N LYS A 128 -7.13 -24.56 -2.46
CA LYS A 128 -8.22 -25.36 -3.04
C LYS A 128 -9.24 -24.54 -3.84
N LYS A 129 -9.43 -23.27 -3.47
CA LYS A 129 -10.40 -22.38 -4.10
C LYS A 129 -9.76 -21.38 -5.05
N GLY A 130 -8.44 -21.20 -4.99
CA GLY A 130 -7.67 -20.31 -5.86
C GLY A 130 -7.95 -18.83 -5.67
N PHE A 131 -8.45 -18.39 -4.50
CA PHE A 131 -8.70 -16.98 -4.22
C PHE A 131 -8.03 -16.51 -2.94
N ILE A 132 -7.54 -15.27 -2.98
CA ILE A 132 -7.13 -14.52 -1.78
C ILE A 132 -8.36 -13.85 -1.19
N ARG A 133 -8.47 -13.88 0.14
CA ARG A 133 -9.52 -13.17 0.87
C ARG A 133 -8.96 -12.51 2.11
N THR A 134 -9.70 -11.53 2.61
CA THR A 134 -9.44 -11.02 3.96
C THR A 134 -9.86 -12.06 5.01
N ASN A 135 -9.16 -12.07 6.13
CA ASN A 135 -9.41 -12.99 7.24
C ASN A 135 -10.55 -12.53 8.16
N ASN A 136 -11.02 -11.28 8.00
CA ASN A 136 -12.20 -10.77 8.69
C ASN A 136 -13.46 -11.54 8.24
N THR A 137 -14.11 -12.22 9.17
CA THR A 137 -15.32 -13.04 8.91
C THR A 137 -16.56 -12.19 8.64
N GLU A 138 -16.67 -11.02 9.28
CA GLU A 138 -17.80 -10.09 9.13
C GLU A 138 -17.65 -9.22 7.88
N ASN A 139 -16.41 -8.88 7.52
CA ASN A 139 -16.07 -7.99 6.42
C ASN A 139 -15.13 -8.66 5.39
N ARG A 140 -15.56 -9.83 4.90
CA ARG A 140 -14.77 -10.62 3.95
C ARG A 140 -14.78 -9.99 2.56
N HIS A 141 -13.59 -9.67 2.06
CA HIS A 141 -13.35 -9.27 0.69
C HIS A 141 -12.59 -10.35 -0.05
N TYR A 142 -12.78 -10.43 -1.37
CA TYR A 142 -12.11 -11.39 -2.24
C TYR A 142 -11.25 -10.65 -3.25
N LEU A 143 -9.98 -11.03 -3.36
CA LEU A 143 -9.11 -10.50 -4.39
C LEU A 143 -9.54 -11.04 -5.75
N ILE A 144 -9.76 -10.14 -6.71
CA ILE A 144 -10.03 -10.51 -8.09
C ILE A 144 -8.71 -10.94 -8.73
N ASN A 145 -8.72 -12.12 -9.35
CA ASN A 145 -7.56 -12.64 -10.07
C ASN A 145 -7.18 -11.70 -11.23
N ARG A 146 -5.94 -11.22 -11.23
CA ARG A 146 -5.36 -10.32 -12.26
C ARG A 146 -5.42 -10.92 -13.66
N SER A 147 -5.26 -12.23 -13.77
CA SER A 147 -5.34 -12.96 -15.04
C SER A 147 -6.76 -13.09 -15.60
N SER A 148 -7.79 -12.77 -14.80
CA SER A 148 -9.19 -12.85 -15.24
C SER A 148 -9.51 -11.82 -16.32
N SER A 149 -10.38 -12.19 -17.27
CA SER A 149 -10.87 -11.26 -18.30
C SER A 149 -11.58 -10.05 -17.68
N PHE A 150 -12.26 -10.24 -16.55
CA PHE A 150 -12.91 -9.16 -15.81
C PHE A 150 -11.90 -8.10 -15.37
N PHE A 151 -10.81 -8.50 -14.71
CA PHE A 151 -9.77 -7.57 -14.26
C PHE A 151 -9.13 -6.84 -15.46
N LYS A 152 -8.69 -7.58 -16.49
CA LYS A 152 -8.03 -7.02 -17.66
C LYS A 152 -8.90 -6.01 -18.40
N ASN A 153 -10.18 -6.30 -18.56
CA ASN A 153 -11.13 -5.38 -19.21
C ASN A 153 -11.32 -4.11 -18.39
N LEU A 154 -11.48 -4.22 -17.06
CA LEU A 154 -11.67 -3.04 -16.21
C LEU A 154 -10.40 -2.18 -16.16
N PHE A 155 -9.24 -2.82 -16.00
CA PHE A 155 -7.94 -2.14 -15.98
C PHE A 155 -7.65 -1.40 -17.30
N THR A 156 -7.72 -2.10 -18.43
CA THR A 156 -7.40 -1.54 -19.76
C THR A 156 -8.34 -0.40 -20.13
N LYS A 157 -9.62 -0.47 -19.71
CA LYS A 157 -10.61 0.54 -20.06
C LYS A 157 -10.48 1.82 -19.23
N TYR A 158 -10.15 1.72 -17.95
CA TYR A 158 -10.24 2.88 -17.03
C TYR A 158 -8.93 3.23 -16.31
N PHE A 159 -8.11 2.24 -15.95
CA PHE A 159 -6.99 2.43 -15.02
C PHE A 159 -5.61 2.37 -15.67
N ILE A 160 -5.49 1.94 -16.93
CA ILE A 160 -4.21 1.87 -17.67
C ILE A 160 -3.50 3.22 -17.79
N ARG A 161 -4.25 4.33 -17.71
CA ARG A 161 -3.70 5.70 -17.76
C ARG A 161 -3.32 6.24 -16.37
N LEU A 162 -3.74 5.57 -15.30
CA LEU A 162 -3.55 6.03 -13.93
C LEU A 162 -2.38 5.32 -13.26
N ASP A 163 -2.23 4.01 -13.48
CA ASP A 163 -1.11 3.25 -12.94
C ASP A 163 -0.76 2.03 -13.81
N SER A 164 0.39 1.43 -13.54
CA SER A 164 0.81 0.17 -14.17
C SER A 164 0.12 -1.02 -13.52
N GLU A 165 -0.17 -2.05 -14.31
CA GLU A 165 -0.93 -3.23 -13.88
C GLU A 165 -0.42 -3.91 -12.58
N PRO A 166 0.90 -4.07 -12.35
CA PRO A 166 1.40 -4.70 -11.13
C PRO A 166 1.03 -3.96 -9.83
N TYR A 167 0.79 -2.65 -9.92
CA TYR A 167 0.44 -1.81 -8.76
C TYR A 167 -1.08 -1.66 -8.58
N VAL A 168 -1.89 -2.36 -9.39
CA VAL A 168 -3.35 -2.33 -9.29
C VAL A 168 -3.88 -3.65 -8.76
N TYR A 169 -4.68 -3.59 -7.70
CA TYR A 169 -5.40 -4.76 -7.19
C TYR A 169 -6.86 -4.42 -6.90
N MET A 170 -7.73 -5.44 -6.95
CA MET A 170 -9.17 -5.24 -6.82
C MET A 170 -9.77 -6.18 -5.78
N LEU A 171 -10.49 -5.64 -4.82
CA LEU A 171 -11.17 -6.36 -3.74
C LEU A 171 -12.69 -6.31 -3.95
N ALA A 172 -13.31 -7.46 -4.14
CA ALA A 172 -14.75 -7.59 -4.31
C ALA A 172 -15.45 -7.96 -3.00
N LYS A 173 -16.55 -7.29 -2.69
CA LYS A 173 -17.50 -7.61 -1.60
C LYS A 173 -18.91 -7.20 -1.98
N ASN A 174 -19.87 -8.12 -1.90
CA ASN A 174 -21.32 -7.84 -2.04
C ASN A 174 -21.70 -6.97 -3.26
N GLY A 175 -21.09 -7.22 -4.43
CA GLY A 175 -21.34 -6.44 -5.66
C GLY A 175 -20.63 -5.09 -5.73
N ILE A 176 -19.83 -4.75 -4.71
CA ILE A 176 -18.92 -3.61 -4.68
C ILE A 176 -17.50 -4.12 -4.96
N ILE A 177 -16.77 -3.40 -5.79
CA ILE A 177 -15.37 -3.66 -6.10
C ILE A 177 -14.56 -2.43 -5.68
N ASN A 178 -13.64 -2.61 -4.75
CA ASN A 178 -12.67 -1.59 -4.39
C ASN A 178 -11.40 -1.82 -5.23
N ILE A 179 -11.07 -0.89 -6.10
CA ILE A 179 -9.86 -0.90 -6.94
C ILE A 179 -8.81 -0.05 -6.25
N HIS A 180 -7.66 -0.63 -5.93
CA HIS A 180 -6.56 0.03 -5.24
C HIS A 180 -5.39 0.23 -6.18
N LEU A 181 -4.82 1.43 -6.19
CA LEU A 181 -3.59 1.80 -6.89
C LEU A 181 -2.52 1.94 -5.81
N SER A 182 -1.80 0.86 -5.53
CA SER A 182 -0.93 0.75 -4.35
C SER A 182 0.16 1.82 -4.32
N ARG A 183 0.74 2.13 -5.48
CA ARG A 183 1.81 3.13 -5.60
C ARG A 183 1.32 4.56 -5.37
N LEU A 184 0.07 4.84 -5.71
CA LEU A 184 -0.53 6.17 -5.52
C LEU A 184 -1.22 6.30 -4.16
N GLY A 185 -1.39 5.20 -3.41
CA GLY A 185 -2.11 5.21 -2.15
C GLY A 185 -3.59 5.58 -2.30
N ILE A 186 -4.21 5.36 -3.47
CA ILE A 186 -5.61 5.72 -3.75
C ILE A 186 -6.44 4.49 -4.02
N ALA A 187 -7.69 4.52 -3.55
CA ALA A 187 -8.70 3.53 -3.87
C ALA A 187 -9.91 4.14 -4.57
N PHE A 188 -10.50 3.38 -5.47
CA PHE A 188 -11.74 3.67 -6.17
C PHE A 188 -12.79 2.65 -5.79
N LYS A 189 -14.00 3.10 -5.47
CA LYS A 189 -15.12 2.21 -5.24
C LYS A 189 -15.98 2.11 -6.50
N TYR A 190 -16.21 0.89 -6.97
CA TYR A 190 -17.06 0.56 -8.11
C TYR A 190 -18.26 -0.27 -7.63
N THR A 191 -19.48 0.24 -7.86
CA THR A 191 -20.72 -0.47 -7.50
C THR A 191 -21.36 -1.05 -8.76
N VAL A 192 -21.59 -2.36 -8.80
CA VAL A 192 -22.32 -3.00 -9.89
C VAL A 192 -23.82 -2.79 -9.66
N HIS A 193 -24.40 -1.79 -10.31
CA HIS A 193 -25.85 -1.63 -10.35
C HIS A 193 -26.44 -2.49 -11.49
N ASN A 194 -27.23 -3.50 -11.14
CA ASN A 194 -28.11 -4.18 -12.10
C ASN A 194 -29.37 -3.33 -12.29
N THR A 195 -29.27 -2.24 -13.04
CA THR A 195 -30.45 -1.48 -13.45
C THR A 195 -31.16 -2.23 -14.56
N ILE A 196 -32.18 -3.03 -14.22
CA ILE A 196 -33.15 -3.50 -15.21
C ILE A 196 -34.04 -2.30 -15.55
N GLN A 197 -33.65 -1.52 -16.55
CA GLN A 197 -34.61 -0.63 -17.18
C GLN A 197 -35.47 -1.48 -18.12
N GLN A 198 -36.64 -1.90 -17.65
CA GLN A 198 -37.67 -2.44 -18.54
C GLN A 198 -38.22 -1.28 -19.39
N HIS A 199 -37.59 -1.05 -20.54
CA HIS A 199 -38.26 -0.40 -21.66
C HIS A 199 -38.26 -1.37 -22.83
N HIS A 200 -39.44 -1.54 -23.43
CA HIS A 200 -39.71 -2.41 -24.56
C HIS A 200 -38.65 -2.26 -25.66
N GLY A 201 -37.91 -3.33 -25.93
CA GLY A 201 -36.93 -3.43 -27.02
C GLY A 201 -35.52 -3.64 -26.49
N ASN A 202 -34.83 -4.65 -27.01
CA ASN A 202 -33.46 -5.04 -26.67
C ASN A 202 -32.52 -3.82 -26.50
N ILE A 203 -32.15 -3.49 -25.25
CA ILE A 203 -31.13 -2.50 -24.91
C ILE A 203 -30.17 -3.12 -23.88
N PRO A 204 -28.85 -2.89 -23.97
CA PRO A 204 -27.85 -3.43 -23.06
C PRO A 204 -28.11 -3.02 -21.60
N ILE A 205 -27.76 -3.92 -20.68
CA ILE A 205 -27.75 -3.65 -19.24
C ILE A 205 -26.84 -2.45 -18.98
N CYS A 206 -27.42 -1.30 -18.64
CA CYS A 206 -26.68 -0.11 -18.30
C CYS A 206 -26.20 -0.24 -16.84
N MET A 207 -24.94 -0.65 -16.69
CA MET A 207 -24.21 -0.56 -15.42
C MET A 207 -23.92 0.92 -15.17
N SER A 208 -24.67 1.56 -14.27
CA SER A 208 -24.32 2.91 -13.83
C SER A 208 -23.06 2.83 -12.96
N MET A 209 -22.16 3.78 -13.17
CA MET A 209 -20.86 3.84 -12.52
C MET A 209 -20.86 5.03 -11.57
N THR A 210 -20.78 4.77 -10.27
CA THR A 210 -20.40 5.78 -9.29
C THR A 210 -18.98 5.45 -8.85
N ILE A 211 -18.01 6.22 -9.33
CA ILE A 211 -16.62 6.13 -8.87
C ILE A 211 -16.46 7.11 -7.72
N ASN A 212 -16.30 6.59 -6.50
CA ASN A 212 -15.83 7.41 -5.38
C ASN A 212 -14.33 7.17 -5.20
N VAL A 213 -13.56 8.26 -5.17
CA VAL A 213 -12.12 8.23 -4.91
C VAL A 213 -11.92 8.46 -3.42
N SER A 214 -11.11 7.63 -2.78
CA SER A 214 -10.73 7.78 -1.38
C SER A 214 -9.24 7.54 -1.22
N PRO A 215 -8.54 8.31 -0.37
CA PRO A 215 -7.16 8.01 -0.04
C PRO A 215 -7.13 6.73 0.82
N THR A 216 -6.04 5.98 0.73
CA THR A 216 -5.74 4.92 1.70
C THR A 216 -5.12 5.53 2.96
N ASP A 217 -4.80 4.71 3.96
CA ASP A 217 -4.20 5.18 5.22
C ASP A 217 -2.74 5.69 5.06
N SER A 218 -2.20 5.74 3.84
CA SER A 218 -0.87 6.28 3.53
C SER A 218 -0.90 7.81 3.32
N PRO A 219 0.08 8.59 3.83
CA PRO A 219 0.21 10.02 3.54
C PRO A 219 0.27 10.33 2.03
N THR A 220 0.99 9.51 1.26
CA THR A 220 1.07 9.60 -0.21
C THR A 220 -0.31 9.68 -0.88
N GLY A 221 -1.25 8.85 -0.44
CA GLY A 221 -2.62 8.82 -0.96
C GLY A 221 -3.41 10.10 -0.71
N TRP A 222 -3.23 10.69 0.47
CA TRP A 222 -3.86 11.95 0.85
C TRP A 222 -3.27 13.13 0.05
N LEU A 223 -1.95 13.18 -0.10
CA LEU A 223 -1.27 14.19 -0.91
C LEU A 223 -1.70 14.11 -2.37
N TYR A 224 -1.78 12.91 -2.95
CA TYR A 224 -2.20 12.74 -4.34
C TYR A 224 -3.67 13.10 -4.54
N LEU A 225 -4.55 12.76 -3.58
CA LEU A 225 -5.96 13.15 -3.64
C LEU A 225 -6.12 14.68 -3.55
N ALA A 226 -5.34 15.34 -2.67
CA ALA A 226 -5.31 16.79 -2.60
C ALA A 226 -4.88 17.41 -3.94
N LEU A 227 -3.80 16.90 -4.55
CA LEU A 227 -3.36 17.34 -5.87
C LEU A 227 -4.44 17.15 -6.93
N LEU A 228 -5.12 15.99 -6.97
CA LEU A 228 -6.22 15.74 -7.91
C LEU A 228 -7.33 16.79 -7.76
N HIS A 229 -7.72 17.10 -6.53
CA HIS A 229 -8.71 18.14 -6.28
C HIS A 229 -8.25 19.53 -6.76
N ALA A 230 -6.98 19.89 -6.56
CA ALA A 230 -6.46 21.17 -7.04
C ALA A 230 -6.44 21.26 -8.58
N ILE A 231 -6.02 20.20 -9.28
CA ILE A 231 -5.79 20.27 -10.74
C ILE A 231 -7.01 19.94 -11.60
N THR A 232 -8.02 19.24 -11.06
CA THR A 232 -9.17 18.75 -11.86
C THR A 232 -10.49 19.39 -11.50
N SER A 233 -10.58 20.08 -10.37
CA SER A 233 -11.84 20.64 -9.92
C SER A 233 -12.05 22.03 -10.49
N HIS A 234 -13.28 22.30 -10.91
CA HIS A 234 -13.67 23.62 -11.39
C HIS A 234 -13.51 24.67 -10.27
N CYS A 235 -13.24 25.92 -10.62
CA CYS A 235 -13.27 27.06 -9.69
C CYS A 235 -14.64 27.34 -9.04
N LEU A 236 -15.69 26.61 -9.47
CA LEU A 236 -17.02 26.72 -8.90
C LEU A 236 -17.21 25.71 -7.78
N PRO A 237 -17.86 26.10 -6.67
CA PRO A 237 -18.16 25.17 -5.58
C PRO A 237 -18.98 23.98 -6.06
N ASP A 238 -18.56 22.78 -5.65
CA ASP A 238 -19.33 21.57 -5.90
C ASP A 238 -20.70 21.67 -5.21
N GLN A 239 -21.77 21.30 -5.93
CA GLN A 239 -23.15 21.50 -5.47
C GLN A 239 -23.51 20.68 -4.22
N TYR A 240 -22.76 19.62 -3.91
CA TYR A 240 -23.04 18.73 -2.79
C TYR A 240 -22.25 19.11 -1.53
N THR A 241 -21.02 19.61 -1.71
CA THR A 241 -20.13 19.98 -0.60
C THR A 241 -20.10 21.48 -0.34
N GLY A 242 -20.50 22.30 -1.31
CA GLY A 242 -20.40 23.76 -1.25
C GLY A 242 -18.95 24.27 -1.25
N MET A 243 -17.98 23.40 -1.56
CA MET A 243 -16.55 23.71 -1.58
C MET A 243 -16.01 23.65 -3.00
N THR A 244 -15.12 24.57 -3.34
CA THR A 244 -14.27 24.44 -4.53
C THR A 244 -13.29 23.29 -4.33
N GLY A 245 -12.75 22.74 -5.42
CA GLY A 245 -11.72 21.71 -5.24
C GLY A 245 -10.42 22.23 -4.65
N MET A 246 -10.14 23.53 -4.78
CA MET A 246 -9.00 24.12 -4.08
C MET A 246 -9.21 24.13 -2.57
N GLU A 247 -10.40 24.53 -2.09
CA GLU A 247 -10.74 24.45 -0.67
C GLU A 247 -10.71 23.00 -0.16
N ARG A 248 -11.24 22.05 -0.94
CA ARG A 248 -11.18 20.63 -0.59
C ARG A 248 -9.75 20.10 -0.56
N SER A 249 -8.90 20.56 -1.47
CA SER A 249 -7.48 20.24 -1.52
C SER A 249 -6.76 20.70 -0.26
N PHE A 250 -6.98 21.96 0.15
CA PHE A 250 -6.40 22.50 1.38
C PHE A 250 -6.89 21.81 2.64
N GLU A 251 -8.17 21.42 2.70
CA GLU A 251 -8.71 20.64 3.82
C GLU A 251 -7.98 19.29 3.95
N LEU A 252 -7.74 18.59 2.84
CA LEU A 252 -7.01 17.32 2.82
C LEU A 252 -5.54 17.49 3.23
N LEU A 253 -4.86 18.55 2.79
CA LEU A 253 -3.48 18.86 3.21
C LEU A 253 -3.38 19.21 4.69
N ASN A 254 -4.40 19.86 5.26
CA ASN A 254 -4.46 20.16 6.69
C ASN A 254 -4.89 18.97 7.55
N SER A 255 -5.30 17.86 6.95
CA SER A 255 -5.63 16.65 7.69
C SER A 255 -4.39 16.10 8.39
N THR A 256 -4.57 15.50 9.56
CA THR A 256 -3.47 14.94 10.36
C THR A 256 -2.68 13.84 9.63
N VAL A 257 -3.28 13.18 8.63
CA VAL A 257 -2.68 12.05 7.89
C VAL A 257 -1.71 12.53 6.79
N SER A 258 -1.82 13.79 6.38
CA SER A 258 -0.89 14.42 5.42
C SER A 258 0.43 14.85 6.08
N TRP A 259 0.56 14.67 7.40
CA TRP A 259 1.76 15.01 8.16
C TRP A 259 2.49 13.73 8.56
N SER A 260 3.82 13.80 8.49
CA SER A 260 4.70 12.70 8.90
C SER A 260 5.73 13.23 9.91
N ASP A 261 5.96 12.45 10.96
CA ASP A 261 7.07 12.68 11.91
C ASP A 261 8.43 12.24 11.32
N GLN A 262 8.41 11.63 10.14
CA GLN A 262 9.56 11.20 9.35
C GLN A 262 9.64 12.01 8.06
N PRO A 263 10.85 12.23 7.49
CA PRO A 263 10.98 12.91 6.22
C PRO A 263 10.16 12.20 5.13
N PHE A 264 9.51 13.00 4.28
CA PHE A 264 8.76 12.49 3.14
C PHE A 264 9.66 11.72 2.18
N ASP A 265 9.13 10.65 1.60
CA ASP A 265 9.84 9.91 0.58
C ASP A 265 9.96 10.74 -0.72
N PRO A 266 10.76 10.29 -1.72
CA PRO A 266 10.93 11.05 -2.97
C PRO A 266 9.63 11.25 -3.76
N ILE A 267 8.66 10.34 -3.66
CA ILE A 267 7.36 10.45 -4.35
C ILE A 267 6.53 11.53 -3.69
N GLU A 268 6.42 11.49 -2.36
CA GLU A 268 5.69 12.46 -1.54
C GLU A 268 6.28 13.87 -1.71
N SER A 269 7.60 13.98 -1.67
CA SER A 269 8.32 15.24 -1.93
C SER A 269 8.00 15.79 -3.33
N GLY A 270 8.01 14.93 -4.36
CA GLY A 270 7.66 15.32 -5.72
C GLY A 270 6.21 15.79 -5.88
N ILE A 271 5.27 15.18 -5.16
CA ILE A 271 3.86 15.61 -5.15
C ILE A 271 3.72 17.01 -4.53
N ILE A 272 4.42 17.27 -3.42
CA ILE A 272 4.43 18.58 -2.77
C ILE A 272 5.03 19.64 -3.69
N GLU A 273 6.14 19.34 -4.37
CA GLU A 273 6.73 20.27 -5.35
C GLU A 273 5.77 20.61 -6.50
N LEU A 274 5.06 19.62 -7.04
CA LEU A 274 4.04 19.84 -8.07
C LEU A 274 2.92 20.75 -7.57
N PHE A 275 2.49 20.57 -6.32
CA PHE A 275 1.47 21.40 -5.69
C PHE A 275 1.91 22.86 -5.56
N LEU A 276 3.13 23.09 -5.06
CA LEU A 276 3.71 24.44 -4.93
C LEU A 276 3.85 25.14 -6.29
N ARG A 277 4.20 24.40 -7.35
CA ARG A 277 4.27 24.96 -8.71
C ARG A 277 2.89 25.34 -9.25
N PHE A 278 1.85 24.57 -8.96
CA PHE A 278 0.49 24.86 -9.39
C PHE A 278 -0.04 26.17 -8.79
N GLU A 279 0.19 26.42 -7.50
CA GLU A 279 -0.19 27.67 -6.82
C GLU A 279 0.51 28.89 -7.44
N THR A 280 1.79 28.76 -7.81
CA THR A 280 2.51 29.83 -8.53
C THR A 280 1.97 30.09 -9.94
N PHE A 281 1.28 29.13 -10.55
CA PHE A 281 0.73 29.29 -11.89
C PHE A 281 -0.65 29.98 -11.88
N GLU A 282 -1.55 29.59 -10.98
CA GLU A 282 -2.87 30.24 -10.84
C GLU A 282 -2.75 31.70 -10.37
N THR A 283 -1.82 32.00 -9.46
CA THR A 283 -1.54 33.37 -9.02
C THR A 283 -1.05 34.28 -10.16
N ASN A 284 -0.30 33.72 -11.11
CA ASN A 284 0.15 34.44 -12.30
C ASN A 284 -0.94 34.56 -13.38
N LEU A 285 -1.87 33.61 -13.46
CA LEU A 285 -3.02 33.68 -14.38
C LEU A 285 -4.04 34.75 -13.94
N LEU A 286 -4.35 34.81 -12.64
CA LEU A 286 -5.27 35.78 -12.03
C LEU A 286 -4.73 37.21 -12.01
N ALA A 287 -3.41 37.38 -12.09
CA ALA A 287 -2.77 38.70 -12.19
C ALA A 287 -2.88 39.35 -13.59
N SER A 288 -3.59 38.71 -14.54
CA SER A 288 -3.64 39.13 -15.95
C SER A 288 -5.03 39.58 -16.45
N SER A 289 -5.80 40.34 -15.67
CA SER A 289 -6.74 41.31 -16.24
C SER A 289 -7.20 42.35 -15.21
N TYR A 290 -7.04 43.62 -15.57
CA TYR A 290 -7.43 44.85 -14.87
C TYR A 290 -8.96 44.95 -14.66
N ASP A 291 -9.43 45.15 -13.41
CA ASP A 291 -10.14 46.37 -12.94
C ASP A 291 -11.07 46.23 -11.71
N ASP A 292 -11.23 45.08 -11.05
CA ASP A 292 -12.09 44.95 -9.83
C ASP A 292 -11.33 44.50 -8.56
N LEU A 293 -10.25 45.23 -8.23
CA LEU A 293 -9.25 44.82 -7.24
C LEU A 293 -9.63 44.92 -5.76
N ASP A 294 -10.71 45.58 -5.33
CA ASP A 294 -10.89 45.85 -3.89
C ASP A 294 -11.69 44.78 -3.11
N GLU A 295 -12.69 44.15 -3.72
CA GLU A 295 -13.52 43.15 -3.03
C GLU A 295 -12.86 41.75 -3.07
N GLU A 296 -12.21 41.41 -4.19
CA GLU A 296 -11.48 40.16 -4.39
C GLU A 296 -10.13 40.15 -3.66
N LEU A 297 -9.40 41.28 -3.57
CA LEU A 297 -8.18 41.39 -2.77
C LEU A 297 -8.49 41.27 -1.27
N THR A 298 -9.67 41.70 -0.83
CA THR A 298 -10.11 41.54 0.56
C THR A 298 -10.46 40.08 0.88
N ALA A 299 -11.04 39.32 -0.05
CA ALA A 299 -11.23 37.88 0.06
C ALA A 299 -9.90 37.10 -0.02
N TRP A 300 -9.00 37.53 -0.91
CA TRP A 300 -7.63 37.00 -1.04
C TRP A 300 -6.80 37.25 0.23
N LEU A 301 -6.83 38.45 0.82
CA LEU A 301 -6.15 38.76 2.09
C LEU A 301 -6.72 37.95 3.27
N LYS A 302 -7.99 37.51 3.18
CA LYS A 302 -8.63 36.64 4.17
C LYS A 302 -8.18 35.18 4.01
N ASN A 303 -8.10 34.68 2.77
CA ASN A 303 -7.59 33.34 2.45
C ASN A 303 -6.07 33.24 2.65
N ALA A 304 -5.31 34.29 2.31
CA ALA A 304 -3.88 34.40 2.57
C ALA A 304 -3.55 34.39 4.07
N LYS A 305 -4.42 34.91 4.94
CA LYS A 305 -4.32 34.75 6.40
C LYS A 305 -4.58 33.31 6.88
N MET A 306 -5.35 32.53 6.13
CA MET A 306 -5.57 31.10 6.39
C MET A 306 -4.39 30.25 5.89
N ILE A 307 -3.69 30.74 4.86
CA ILE A 307 -2.53 30.10 4.22
C ILE A 307 -1.21 30.44 4.94
N ALA A 308 -1.07 31.61 5.55
CA ALA A 308 0.15 32.03 6.26
C ALA A 308 0.64 31.02 7.33
N PRO A 309 -0.22 30.41 8.18
CA PRO A 309 0.22 29.40 9.14
C PRO A 309 0.72 28.11 8.46
N ILE A 310 0.24 27.81 7.24
CA ILE A 310 0.56 26.60 6.49
C ILE A 310 1.87 26.83 5.72
N VAL A 311 2.05 27.99 5.09
CA VAL A 311 3.33 28.39 4.46
C VAL A 311 4.43 28.47 5.51
N GLU A 312 4.20 29.06 6.69
CA GLU A 312 5.18 29.05 7.79
C GLU A 312 5.46 27.63 8.35
N ARG A 313 4.48 26.70 8.29
CA ARG A 313 4.64 25.29 8.72
C ARG A 313 5.33 24.43 7.66
N PHE A 314 5.06 24.64 6.37
CA PHE A 314 5.80 24.04 5.26
C PHE A 314 7.20 24.66 5.10
N ARG A 315 7.43 25.89 5.56
CA ARG A 315 8.76 26.52 5.64
C ARG A 315 9.71 25.77 6.58
N MET A 316 9.18 25.05 7.59
CA MET A 316 9.98 24.14 8.42
C MET A 316 10.42 22.87 7.65
N LEU A 317 9.57 22.35 6.75
CA LEU A 317 9.90 21.25 5.84
C LEU A 317 10.87 21.69 4.73
N TYR A 318 10.70 22.90 4.19
CA TYR A 318 11.59 23.51 3.20
C TYR A 318 13.01 23.71 3.77
N ASN A 319 13.14 24.14 5.03
CA ASN A 319 14.44 24.28 5.70
C ASN A 319 15.13 22.93 6.00
N GLN A 320 14.41 21.82 6.08
CA GLN A 320 15.00 20.48 6.20
C GLN A 320 15.46 19.91 4.84
N LEU A 321 14.77 20.26 3.74
CA LEU A 321 15.14 19.89 2.36
C LEU A 321 16.25 20.80 1.77
N CYS A 322 16.31 22.08 2.15
CA CYS A 322 17.33 23.01 1.67
C CYS A 322 18.75 22.65 2.13
N PHE A 323 18.93 21.88 3.19
CA PHE A 323 20.28 21.47 3.63
C PHE A 323 20.96 20.50 2.65
N ILE A 324 20.19 19.84 1.77
CA ILE A 324 20.72 18.92 0.75
C ILE A 324 20.92 19.63 -0.60
N LEU A 325 20.14 20.67 -0.91
CA LEU A 325 20.25 21.41 -2.18
C LEU A 325 21.27 22.57 -2.17
N THR A 326 21.82 22.95 -1.01
CA THR A 326 22.87 23.97 -0.94
C THR A 326 24.27 23.44 -1.25
N PHE A 327 24.44 22.13 -1.53
CA PHE A 327 25.76 21.52 -1.80
C PHE A 327 26.10 21.29 -3.28
N PHE A 328 25.21 21.64 -4.23
CA PHE A 328 25.45 21.43 -5.67
C PHE A 328 25.41 22.70 -6.56
N CYS A 329 25.48 23.90 -5.97
CA CYS A 329 25.61 25.16 -6.72
C CYS A 329 26.84 25.98 -6.31
N LEU A 330 27.98 25.31 -6.10
CA LEU A 330 29.31 25.93 -6.12
C LEU A 330 30.28 24.99 -6.85
N GLU A 331 30.19 24.96 -8.17
CA GLU A 331 31.31 25.01 -9.13
C GLU A 331 30.79 25.30 -10.54
#